data_AF-A0A4P5Z1N9-F1
#
_entry.id   AF-A0A4P5Z1N9-F1
#
_cell.length_a   1.000
_cell.length_b   1.000
_cell.length_c   1.000
_cell.angle_alpha   90.00
_cell.angle_beta   90.00
_cell.angle_gamma   90.00
#
_symmetry.space_group_name_H-M   'P 1'
#
loop_
_entity.id
_entity.type
_entity.pdbx_description
1 polymer ?
#
loop_
_entity_poly.entity_id
_entity_poly.type
_entity_poly.pdbx_seq_one_letter_code
_entity_poly.pdbx_strand_id
1 'polypeptide(L)'
;MKTAGKNAKAPFGKGKFAKVKNVRYLSWEDAFDVEFADGLCILEPHATIRRANKIAPKAGFQRLEIDDWCQAGFYVHYDNGQVAEVSWAFIRELPPKK
;
A
#
# COMPACT_ATOMS: atom_id res chain seq x y z
N MET A 1 20.79 6.11 -2.22
CA MET A 1 19.39 5.63 -2.09
C MET A 1 19.23 5.07 -0.68
N LYS A 2 18.27 5.57 0.11
CA LYS A 2 17.98 5.02 1.44
C LYS A 2 17.28 3.67 1.24
N THR A 3 17.84 2.61 1.79
CA THR A 3 17.32 1.25 1.74
C THR A 3 15.91 1.22 2.32
N ALA A 4 14.94 0.68 1.58
CA ALA A 4 13.59 0.41 2.07
C ALA A 4 13.70 -0.51 3.29
N GLY A 5 13.45 0.01 4.48
CA GLY A 5 13.55 -0.75 5.72
C GLY A 5 12.50 -1.85 5.74
N LYS A 6 12.93 -3.12 5.83
CA LYS A 6 12.06 -4.32 5.92
C LYS A 6 11.02 -4.29 7.05
N ASN A 7 11.01 -3.28 7.93
CA ASN A 7 10.01 -3.08 8.98
C ASN A 7 9.81 -1.58 9.29
N ALA A 8 9.45 -0.78 8.29
CA ALA A 8 9.14 0.64 8.48
C ALA A 8 7.74 0.88 9.11
N LYS A 9 6.95 -0.17 9.33
CA LYS A 9 5.60 -0.06 9.92
C LYS A 9 5.68 0.15 11.43
N ALA A 10 4.89 1.09 11.95
CA ALA A 10 4.69 1.29 13.38
C ALA A 10 3.82 0.18 13.99
N PRO A 11 3.84 -0.02 15.32
CA PRO A 11 2.82 -0.82 15.98
C PRO A 11 1.40 -0.27 15.73
N PHE A 12 0.41 -1.15 15.78
CA PHE A 12 -1.01 -0.77 15.66
C PHE A 12 -1.38 0.39 16.60
N GLY A 13 -2.01 1.42 16.06
CA GLY A 13 -2.44 2.62 16.78
C GLY A 13 -1.31 3.54 17.23
N LYS A 14 -0.07 3.32 16.76
CA LYS A 14 1.11 4.16 17.07
C LYS A 14 1.64 4.92 15.86
N GLY A 15 1.07 4.69 14.67
CA GLY A 15 1.42 5.43 13.47
C GLY A 15 1.00 6.90 13.56
N LYS A 16 1.79 7.78 12.96
CA LYS A 16 1.42 9.19 12.75
C LYS A 16 1.00 9.39 11.31
N PHE A 17 -0.19 9.97 11.13
CA PHE A 17 -0.74 10.23 9.81
C PHE A 17 0.20 11.07 8.95
N ALA A 18 0.35 10.65 7.69
CA ALA A 18 1.04 11.38 6.64
C ALA A 18 0.35 11.03 5.33
N LYS A 19 0.08 12.05 4.49
CA LYS A 19 -0.57 11.87 3.20
C LYS A 19 0.24 10.95 2.29
N VAL A 20 -0.44 10.12 1.50
CA VAL A 20 0.16 9.42 0.37
C VAL A 20 0.51 10.44 -0.70
N LYS A 21 1.80 10.58 -1.00
CA LYS A 21 2.32 11.53 -1.99
C LYS A 21 2.41 10.89 -3.37
N ASN A 22 2.84 9.63 -3.43
CA ASN A 22 3.00 8.90 -4.67
C ASN A 22 2.89 7.39 -4.43
N VAL A 23 2.42 6.66 -5.44
CA VAL A 23 2.38 5.19 -5.44
C VAL A 23 2.81 4.69 -6.80
N ARG A 24 3.72 3.72 -6.83
CA ARG A 24 4.20 3.09 -8.07
C ARG A 24 4.17 1.58 -7.94
N TYR A 25 3.63 0.91 -8.97
CA TYR A 25 3.75 -0.53 -9.10
C TYR A 25 5.10 -0.89 -9.71
N LEU A 26 5.89 -1.68 -8.99
CA LEU A 26 7.18 -2.21 -9.42
C LEU A 26 6.97 -3.64 -9.92
N SER A 27 6.71 -3.80 -11.22
CA SER A 27 6.37 -5.09 -11.82
C SER A 27 7.44 -6.18 -11.62
N TRP A 28 8.71 -5.78 -11.51
CA TRP A 28 9.82 -6.70 -11.31
C TRP A 28 9.93 -7.24 -9.85
N GLU A 29 9.42 -6.50 -8.86
CA GLU A 29 9.34 -6.96 -7.46
C GLU A 29 7.95 -7.48 -7.06
N ASP A 30 6.95 -7.33 -7.95
CA ASP A 30 5.52 -7.53 -7.65
C ASP A 30 5.11 -6.82 -6.34
N ALA A 31 5.41 -5.53 -6.27
CA ALA A 31 5.22 -4.71 -5.07
C ALA A 31 4.85 -3.26 -5.42
N PHE A 32 4.34 -2.53 -4.42
CA PHE A 32 3.99 -1.13 -4.52
C PHE A 32 4.95 -0.29 -3.68
N ASP A 33 5.67 0.61 -4.33
CA ASP A 33 6.47 1.64 -3.67
C ASP A 33 5.56 2.82 -3.31
N VAL A 34 5.34 3.00 -2.01
CA VAL A 34 4.45 4.02 -1.44
C VAL A 34 5.28 5.11 -0.77
N GLU A 35 5.21 6.32 -1.32
CA GLU A 35 5.87 7.51 -0.78
C GLU A 35 4.87 8.35 0.03
N PHE A 36 5.26 8.74 1.22
CA PHE A 36 4.48 9.59 2.13
C PHE A 36 5.03 11.01 2.18
N ALA A 37 4.18 11.97 2.52
CA ALA A 37 4.55 13.38 2.65
C ALA A 37 5.57 13.65 3.78
N ASP A 38 5.73 12.73 4.74
CA ASP A 38 6.75 12.81 5.80
C ASP A 38 8.13 12.29 5.34
N GLY A 39 8.26 11.91 4.07
CA GLY A 39 9.48 11.41 3.47
C GLY A 39 9.74 9.92 3.72
N LEU A 40 8.81 9.19 4.36
CA LEU A 40 8.91 7.74 4.45
C LEU A 40 8.54 7.09 3.11
N CYS A 41 9.28 6.05 2.72
CA CYS A 41 8.93 5.17 1.61
C CYS A 41 8.78 3.74 2.16
N ILE A 42 7.67 3.08 1.80
CA ILE A 42 7.39 1.70 2.19
C ILE A 42 7.14 0.90 0.92
N LEU A 43 7.82 -0.24 0.80
CA LEU A 43 7.55 -1.22 -0.24
C LEU A 43 6.54 -2.25 0.27
N GLU A 44 5.31 -2.21 -0.26
CA GLU A 44 4.24 -3.13 0.12
C GLU A 44 4.10 -4.26 -0.92
N PRO A 45 4.31 -5.53 -0.54
CA PRO A 45 4.13 -6.65 -1.46
C PRO A 45 2.70 -6.75 -1.99
N HIS A 46 2.56 -6.98 -3.30
CA HIS A 46 1.25 -7.13 -3.93
C HIS A 46 0.45 -8.30 -3.34
N ALA A 47 1.13 -9.40 -3.00
CA ALA A 47 0.53 -10.56 -2.33
C ALA A 47 -0.16 -10.18 -1.01
N THR A 48 0.38 -9.23 -0.25
CA THR A 48 -0.22 -8.76 1.02
C THR A 48 -1.53 -8.03 0.77
N ILE A 49 -1.55 -7.13 -0.23
CA ILE A 49 -2.75 -6.38 -0.65
C ILE A 49 -3.82 -7.34 -1.15
N ARG A 50 -3.46 -8.30 -2.02
CA ARG A 50 -4.40 -9.29 -2.56
C ARG A 50 -5.06 -10.11 -1.46
N ARG A 51 -4.25 -10.61 -0.51
CA ARG A 51 -4.75 -11.42 0.60
C ARG A 51 -5.71 -10.61 1.49
N ALA A 52 -5.38 -9.37 1.80
CA ALA A 52 -6.22 -8.50 2.63
C ALA A 52 -7.56 -8.16 1.96
N ASN A 53 -7.54 -7.95 0.65
CA ASN A 53 -8.71 -7.52 -0.14
C ASN A 53 -9.44 -8.68 -0.86
N LYS A 54 -9.03 -9.94 -0.64
CA LYS A 54 -9.60 -11.13 -1.30
C LYS A 54 -9.57 -11.06 -2.83
N ILE A 55 -8.49 -10.50 -3.38
CA ILE A 55 -8.29 -10.40 -4.83
C ILE A 55 -7.88 -11.77 -5.39
N ALA A 56 -8.43 -12.13 -6.55
CA ALA A 56 -8.10 -13.38 -7.20
C ALA A 56 -6.58 -13.45 -7.54
N PRO A 57 -5.91 -14.60 -7.36
CA PRO A 57 -4.48 -14.73 -7.63
C PRO A 57 -4.07 -14.40 -9.07
N LYS A 58 -4.99 -14.58 -10.03
CA LYS A 58 -4.75 -14.35 -11.47
C LYS A 58 -5.16 -12.94 -11.94
N ALA A 59 -5.75 -12.10 -11.08
CA ALA A 59 -6.20 -10.77 -11.50
C ALA A 59 -4.99 -9.90 -11.86
N GLY A 60 -4.90 -9.39 -13.09
CA GLY A 60 -3.80 -8.54 -13.53
C GLY A 60 -3.91 -7.12 -12.96
N PHE A 61 -2.77 -6.51 -12.62
CA PHE A 61 -2.74 -5.09 -12.25
C PHE A 61 -3.15 -4.24 -13.48
N GLN A 62 -4.09 -3.32 -13.30
CA GLN A 62 -4.56 -2.44 -14.38
C GLN A 62 -4.15 -0.98 -14.15
N ARG A 63 -4.53 -0.39 -13.01
CA ARG A 63 -4.19 1.01 -12.68
C ARG A 63 -4.20 1.29 -11.18
N LEU A 64 -3.58 2.41 -10.81
CA LEU A 64 -3.61 2.99 -9.46
C LEU A 64 -4.46 4.26 -9.43
N GLU A 65 -5.00 4.54 -8.27
CA GLU A 65 -5.75 5.77 -7.98
C GLU A 65 -5.50 6.16 -6.52
N ILE A 66 -4.93 7.34 -6.27
CA ILE A 66 -4.74 7.85 -4.90
C ILE A 66 -6.04 8.51 -4.47
N ASP A 67 -6.45 8.29 -3.21
CA ASP A 67 -7.60 8.98 -2.60
C ASP A 67 -7.45 10.50 -2.74
N ASP A 68 -8.45 11.16 -3.32
CA ASP A 68 -8.36 12.55 -3.76
C ASP A 68 -8.56 13.56 -2.61
N TRP A 69 -9.42 13.22 -1.65
CA TRP A 69 -9.78 14.14 -0.58
C TRP A 69 -8.72 14.20 0.51
N CYS A 70 -8.45 13.06 1.16
CA CYS A 70 -7.55 13.02 2.32
C CYS A 70 -6.16 12.51 1.95
N GLN A 71 -6.01 11.91 0.77
CA GLN A 71 -4.82 11.14 0.39
C GLN A 71 -4.47 10.12 1.48
N ALA A 72 -5.51 9.54 2.08
CA ALA A 72 -5.41 8.60 3.20
C ALA A 72 -5.25 7.15 2.73
N GLY A 73 -5.02 6.92 1.45
CA GLY A 73 -4.86 5.61 0.86
C GLY A 73 -4.81 5.68 -0.66
N PHE A 74 -4.94 4.52 -1.28
CA PHE A 74 -5.05 4.38 -2.73
C PHE A 74 -5.84 3.11 -3.07
N TYR A 75 -6.29 3.03 -4.32
CA TYR A 75 -6.99 1.91 -4.91
C TYR A 75 -6.11 1.24 -5.97
N VAL A 76 -6.08 -0.09 -5.93
CA VAL A 76 -5.51 -0.92 -6.99
C VAL A 76 -6.66 -1.50 -7.79
N HIS A 77 -6.76 -1.11 -9.06
CA HIS A 77 -7.75 -1.63 -9.99
C HIS A 77 -7.16 -2.80 -10.76
N TYR A 78 -7.93 -3.88 -10.88
CA TYR A 78 -7.54 -5.10 -11.58
C TYR A 78 -8.32 -5.30 -12.88
N ASP A 79 -7.74 -6.03 -13.82
CA ASP A 79 -8.31 -6.31 -15.15
C ASP A 79 -9.64 -7.08 -15.14
N ASN A 80 -9.96 -7.77 -14.05
CA ASN A 80 -11.20 -8.50 -13.84
C ASN A 80 -12.28 -7.70 -13.09
N GLY A 81 -12.08 -6.39 -12.94
CA GLY A 81 -13.01 -5.49 -12.26
C GLY A 81 -12.93 -5.51 -10.74
N GLN A 82 -12.05 -6.33 -10.14
CA GLN A 82 -11.80 -6.25 -8.70
C GLN A 82 -11.05 -4.96 -8.36
N VAL A 83 -11.29 -4.44 -7.16
CA VAL A 83 -10.60 -3.28 -6.62
C VAL A 83 -10.12 -3.61 -5.23
N ALA A 84 -8.84 -3.35 -4.94
CA ALA A 84 -8.30 -3.39 -3.59
C ALA A 84 -8.20 -1.97 -3.05
N GLU A 85 -8.83 -1.73 -1.90
CA GLU A 85 -8.61 -0.52 -1.12
C GLU A 85 -7.40 -0.72 -0.21
N VAL A 86 -6.50 0.27 -0.20
CA VAL A 86 -5.26 0.22 0.55
C VAL A 86 -5.14 1.48 1.39
N SER A 87 -5.50 1.36 2.66
CA SER A 87 -5.49 2.49 3.59
C SER A 87 -4.08 2.83 4.08
N TRP A 88 -3.91 4.09 4.50
CA TRP A 88 -2.71 4.58 5.17
C TRP A 88 -2.30 3.66 6.32
N ALA A 89 -3.25 3.26 7.17
CA ALA A 89 -2.97 2.41 8.33
C ALA A 89 -2.47 1.02 7.91
N PHE A 90 -3.03 0.44 6.85
CA PHE A 90 -2.56 -0.85 6.32
C PHE A 90 -1.07 -0.80 5.93
N ILE A 91 -0.63 0.29 5.30
CA ILE A 91 0.76 0.45 4.88
C ILE A 91 1.67 0.87 6.04
N ARG A 92 1.16 1.66 6.98
CA ARG A 92 1.97 2.30 8.03
C ARG A 92 2.01 1.55 9.34
N GLU A 93 1.11 0.62 9.56
CA GLU A 93 0.99 -0.09 10.83
C GLU A 93 1.05 -1.61 10.67
N LEU A 94 1.63 -2.26 11.67
CA LEU A 94 1.50 -3.69 11.88
C LEU A 94 0.08 -4.01 12.33
N PRO A 95 -0.44 -5.21 12.01
CA PRO A 95 -1.72 -5.66 12.55
C PRO A 95 -1.70 -5.71 14.08
N PRO A 96 -2.85 -5.53 14.75
CA PRO A 96 -2.94 -5.66 16.20
C PRO A 96 -2.46 -7.06 16.63
N LYS A 97 -1.71 -7.11 17.74
CA LYS A 97 -1.38 -8.38 18.39
C LYS A 97 -2.63 -8.89 19.12
N LYS A 98 -2.93 -10.18 18.99
CA LYS A 98 -3.94 -10.85 19.79
C LYS A 98 -3.53 -10.92 21.25
#